data_AF-A0A4Z1E509-F1
#
_entry.id   AF-A0A4Z1E509-F1
#
_cell.length_a   1.000
_cell.length_b   1.000
_cell.length_c   1.000
_cell.angle_alpha   90.00
_cell.angle_beta   90.00
_cell.angle_gamma   90.00
#
_symmetry.space_group_name_H-M   'P 1'
#
loop_
_entity.id
_entity.type
_entity.pdbx_description
1 polymer ?
#
loop_
_entity_poly.entity_id
_entity_poly.type
_entity_poly.pdbx_seq_one_letter_code
_entity_poly.pdbx_strand_id
1 'polypeptide(L)'
;MAMPPAMNELLKWSVENSTATAADPNAPPPQTRALPADAMNVLFGGPSDADLMKASIWAVQSTDPEVTIEDKVIAFDNFEQLIENLDNANNIEVLELWKPLLEFLGHEEKEIRKMAAWCIGTAVQNNEKSQKSMLKEGGVPLLVKMCVNEKEEKDVRRKAVYALSSAIRNFQEGMDAATEQLGKLGRSSEKIDAADMDACDVLIGGLREEAANAA
;
A
#
# COMPACT_ATOMS: atom_id res chain seq x y z
N MET A 1 35.42 -14.28 -3.47
CA MET A 1 33.98 -14.03 -3.23
C MET A 1 33.23 -15.23 -3.79
N ALA A 2 32.44 -15.95 -2.98
CA ALA A 2 31.71 -17.12 -3.46
C ALA A 2 30.60 -16.70 -4.43
N MET A 3 30.37 -17.49 -5.48
CA MET A 3 29.26 -17.27 -6.42
C MET A 3 27.92 -17.38 -5.68
N PRO A 4 26.96 -16.46 -5.90
CA PRO A 4 25.62 -16.55 -5.32
C PRO A 4 24.95 -17.89 -5.68
N PRO A 5 24.17 -18.51 -4.77
CA PRO A 5 23.49 -19.78 -5.03
C PRO A 5 22.67 -19.80 -6.33
N ALA A 6 21.93 -18.72 -6.63
CA ALA A 6 21.14 -18.59 -7.85
C ALA A 6 21.98 -18.57 -9.14
N MET A 7 23.20 -18.01 -9.08
CA MET A 7 24.15 -18.03 -10.19
C MET A 7 24.70 -19.43 -10.43
N ASN A 8 24.90 -20.22 -9.36
CA ASN A 8 25.31 -21.62 -9.49
C ASN A 8 24.20 -22.48 -10.12
N GLU A 9 22.93 -22.25 -9.76
CA GLU A 9 21.79 -22.94 -10.37
C GLU A 9 21.61 -22.54 -11.84
N LEU A 10 21.76 -21.25 -12.18
CA LEU A 10 21.75 -20.78 -13.57
C LEU A 10 22.85 -21.43 -14.41
N LEU A 11 24.07 -21.55 -13.87
CA LEU A 11 25.18 -22.22 -14.54
C LEU A 11 24.93 -23.72 -14.76
N LYS A 12 24.44 -24.44 -13.73
CA LYS A 12 24.08 -25.86 -13.89
C LYS A 12 23.02 -26.05 -14.97
N TRP A 13 21.95 -25.26 -14.90
CA TRP A 13 20.89 -25.30 -15.89
C TRP A 13 21.41 -25.01 -17.30
N SER A 14 22.25 -23.98 -17.46
CA SER A 14 22.84 -23.63 -18.76
C SER A 14 23.72 -24.75 -19.32
N VAL A 15 24.47 -25.47 -18.48
CA VAL A 15 25.29 -26.59 -18.92
C VAL A 15 24.40 -27.76 -19.37
N GLU A 16 23.38 -28.11 -18.57
CA GLU A 16 22.44 -29.19 -18.86
C GLU A 16 21.65 -28.96 -20.16
N ASN A 17 21.31 -27.71 -20.46
CA ASN A 17 20.54 -27.30 -21.64
C ASN A 17 21.41 -26.81 -22.82
N SER A 18 22.73 -26.90 -22.70
CA SER A 18 23.65 -26.59 -23.80
C SER A 18 23.80 -27.77 -24.76
N THR A 19 24.16 -27.52 -26.01
CA THR A 19 24.34 -28.58 -27.03
C THR A 19 25.50 -29.55 -26.74
N ALA A 20 26.28 -29.31 -25.68
CA ALA A 20 27.39 -30.18 -25.27
C ALA A 20 26.93 -31.52 -24.68
N THR A 21 25.76 -31.59 -24.05
CA THR A 21 25.14 -32.83 -23.53
C THR A 21 24.41 -33.63 -24.61
N ALA A 22 24.06 -33.02 -25.75
CA ALA A 22 23.35 -33.68 -26.84
C ALA A 22 24.22 -34.62 -27.70
N ALA A 23 25.55 -34.54 -27.55
CA ALA A 23 26.52 -35.33 -28.33
C ALA A 23 27.05 -36.58 -27.60
N ASP A 24 26.66 -36.81 -26.34
CA ASP A 24 27.05 -37.99 -25.56
C ASP A 24 25.99 -39.10 -25.68
N PRO A 25 26.31 -40.26 -26.31
CA PRO A 25 25.37 -41.37 -26.48
C PRO A 25 24.97 -42.07 -25.16
N ASN A 26 25.62 -41.77 -24.03
CA ASN A 26 25.26 -42.26 -22.70
C ASN A 26 24.56 -41.20 -21.82
N ALA A 27 24.27 -40.01 -22.36
CA ALA A 27 23.59 -38.98 -21.60
C ALA A 27 22.14 -39.37 -21.26
N PRO A 28 21.67 -39.09 -20.03
CA PRO A 28 20.26 -39.23 -19.70
C PRO A 28 19.39 -38.39 -20.66
N PRO A 29 18.14 -38.83 -20.96
CA PRO A 29 17.28 -38.11 -21.88
C PRO A 29 17.08 -36.66 -21.42
N PRO A 30 17.02 -35.69 -22.35
CA PRO A 30 16.91 -34.28 -22.01
C PRO A 30 15.67 -34.05 -21.16
N GLN A 31 15.90 -33.75 -19.88
CA GLN A 31 14.83 -33.28 -19.00
C GLN A 31 14.68 -31.79 -19.29
N THR A 32 13.56 -31.40 -19.90
CA THR A 32 13.16 -29.99 -20.00
C THR A 32 12.79 -29.49 -18.60
N ARG A 33 13.82 -29.24 -17.78
CA ARG A 33 13.66 -28.59 -16.49
C ARG A 33 13.46 -27.11 -16.75
N ALA A 34 12.32 -26.56 -16.31
CA ALA A 34 12.11 -25.12 -16.35
C ALA A 34 13.23 -24.42 -15.56
N LEU A 35 13.66 -23.26 -16.04
CA LEU A 35 14.58 -22.39 -15.30
C LEU A 35 13.96 -22.08 -13.93
N PRO A 36 14.68 -22.30 -12.82
CA PRO A 36 14.16 -21.97 -11.51
C PRO A 36 13.98 -20.45 -11.37
N ALA A 37 12.99 -20.01 -10.60
CA ALA A 37 12.55 -18.61 -10.55
C ALA A 37 13.65 -17.64 -10.08
N ASP A 38 14.53 -18.09 -9.19
CA ASP A 38 15.70 -17.34 -8.74
C ASP A 38 16.74 -17.17 -9.86
N ALA A 39 16.99 -18.21 -10.67
CA ALA A 39 17.83 -18.12 -11.85
C ALA A 39 17.20 -17.25 -12.96
N MET A 40 15.87 -17.28 -13.10
CA MET A 40 15.10 -16.38 -13.98
C MET A 40 15.33 -14.92 -13.58
N ASN A 41 15.26 -14.61 -12.28
CA ASN A 41 15.48 -13.26 -11.77
C ASN A 41 16.92 -12.78 -11.98
N VAL A 42 17.91 -13.68 -11.93
CA VAL A 42 19.30 -13.36 -12.26
C VAL A 42 19.47 -13.04 -13.75
N LEU A 43 18.75 -13.75 -14.61
CA LEU A 43 18.89 -13.61 -16.07
C LEU A 43 18.08 -12.45 -16.67
N PHE A 44 16.86 -12.23 -16.17
CA PHE A 44 15.90 -11.26 -16.72
C PHE A 44 15.58 -10.09 -15.77
N GLY A 45 16.10 -10.11 -14.55
CA GLY A 45 15.66 -9.25 -13.47
C GLY A 45 14.48 -9.86 -12.70
N GLY A 46 14.40 -9.58 -11.40
CA GLY A 46 13.19 -9.86 -10.61
C GLY A 46 12.04 -8.90 -10.97
N PRO A 47 10.84 -9.11 -10.39
CA PRO A 47 9.74 -8.18 -10.55
C PRO A 47 10.16 -6.78 -10.11
N SER A 48 9.70 -5.75 -10.82
CA SER A 48 9.93 -4.36 -10.40
C SER A 48 9.07 -4.03 -9.18
N ASP A 49 9.42 -2.97 -8.45
CA ASP A 49 8.59 -2.46 -7.35
C ASP A 49 7.17 -2.16 -7.81
N ALA A 50 6.99 -1.64 -9.03
CA ALA A 50 5.68 -1.41 -9.63
C ALA A 50 4.90 -2.72 -9.83
N ASP A 51 5.58 -3.81 -10.24
CA ASP A 51 4.96 -5.13 -10.37
C ASP A 51 4.55 -5.70 -9.01
N LEU A 52 5.40 -5.54 -8.00
CA LEU A 52 5.09 -5.96 -6.63
C LEU A 52 3.94 -5.14 -6.03
N MET A 53 3.90 -3.82 -6.26
CA MET A 53 2.80 -2.95 -5.83
C MET A 53 1.45 -3.41 -6.42
N LYS A 54 1.41 -3.65 -7.74
CA LYS A 54 0.21 -4.17 -8.41
C LYS A 54 -0.17 -5.55 -7.88
N ALA A 55 0.80 -6.44 -7.70
CA ALA A 55 0.57 -7.80 -7.19
C ALA A 55 -0.03 -7.78 -5.78
N SER A 56 0.46 -6.91 -4.90
CA SER A 56 -0.10 -6.74 -3.56
C SER A 56 -1.56 -6.31 -3.60
N ILE A 57 -1.91 -5.26 -4.36
CA ILE A 57 -3.30 -4.80 -4.46
C ILE A 57 -4.21 -5.88 -5.08
N TRP A 58 -3.73 -6.59 -6.11
CA TRP A 58 -4.45 -7.73 -6.68
C TRP A 58 -4.72 -8.84 -5.66
N ALA A 59 -3.74 -9.18 -4.82
CA ALA A 59 -3.92 -10.19 -3.78
C ALA A 59 -5.01 -9.78 -2.78
N VAL A 60 -5.07 -8.50 -2.40
CA VAL A 60 -6.14 -7.97 -1.53
C VAL A 60 -7.51 -8.08 -2.22
N GLN A 61 -7.59 -7.76 -3.52
CA GLN A 61 -8.83 -7.84 -4.32
C GLN A 61 -9.29 -9.28 -4.61
N SER A 62 -8.47 -10.29 -4.32
CA SER A 62 -8.80 -11.68 -4.64
C SER A 62 -10.14 -12.10 -4.03
N THR A 63 -10.98 -12.72 -4.85
CA THR A 63 -12.24 -13.34 -4.45
C THR A 63 -12.11 -14.85 -4.26
N ASP A 64 -10.89 -15.38 -4.37
CA ASP A 64 -10.60 -16.78 -4.12
C ASP A 64 -10.77 -17.10 -2.63
N PRO A 65 -11.64 -18.05 -2.24
CA PRO A 65 -11.85 -18.41 -0.84
C PRO A 65 -10.61 -19.01 -0.16
N GLU A 66 -9.60 -19.46 -0.92
CA GLU A 66 -8.33 -19.93 -0.36
C GLU A 66 -7.41 -18.78 0.07
N VAL A 67 -7.64 -17.55 -0.42
CA VAL A 67 -6.88 -16.36 0.00
C VAL A 67 -7.52 -15.80 1.26
N THR A 68 -6.87 -16.05 2.40
CA THR A 68 -7.39 -15.68 3.71
C THR A 68 -7.24 -14.18 3.99
N ILE A 69 -7.93 -13.68 5.03
CA ILE A 69 -7.73 -12.30 5.49
C ILE A 69 -6.29 -12.07 5.95
N GLU A 70 -5.64 -13.08 6.54
CA GLU A 70 -4.23 -13.00 6.94
C GLU A 70 -3.31 -12.81 5.72
N ASP A 71 -3.55 -13.54 4.63
CA ASP A 71 -2.81 -13.38 3.37
C ASP A 71 -3.00 -11.98 2.77
N LYS A 72 -4.22 -11.44 2.84
CA LYS A 72 -4.52 -10.07 2.39
C LYS A 72 -3.83 -9.01 3.25
N VAL A 73 -3.75 -9.22 4.57
CA VAL A 73 -3.00 -8.34 5.47
C VAL A 73 -1.50 -8.39 5.14
N ILE A 74 -0.93 -9.57 4.89
CA ILE A 74 0.46 -9.71 4.42
C ILE A 74 0.67 -8.97 3.09
N ALA A 75 -0.26 -9.05 2.15
CA ALA A 75 -0.19 -8.32 0.90
C ALA A 75 -0.18 -6.79 1.12
N PHE A 76 -1.01 -6.29 2.04
CA PHE A 76 -0.94 -4.88 2.46
C PHE A 76 0.38 -4.53 3.12
N ASP A 77 0.91 -5.34 4.03
CA ASP A 77 2.19 -5.09 4.69
C ASP A 77 3.33 -5.02 3.65
N ASN A 78 3.31 -5.86 2.63
CA ASN A 78 4.26 -5.81 1.52
C ASN A 78 4.09 -4.53 0.69
N PHE A 79 2.84 -4.12 0.43
CA PHE A 79 2.56 -2.86 -0.27
C PHE A 79 3.06 -1.67 0.53
N GLU A 80 2.76 -1.63 1.84
CA GLU A 80 3.11 -0.56 2.76
C GLU A 80 4.63 -0.33 2.82
N GLN A 81 5.41 -1.41 2.94
CA GLN A 81 6.89 -1.35 2.89
C GLN A 81 7.42 -0.74 1.59
N LEU A 82 6.80 -1.06 0.44
CA LEU A 82 7.24 -0.52 -0.85
C LEU A 82 6.98 0.99 -0.94
N ILE A 83 5.85 1.45 -0.40
CA ILE A 83 5.43 2.86 -0.46
C ILE A 83 6.01 3.73 0.66
N GLU A 84 6.79 3.16 1.60
CA GLU A 84 7.70 3.97 2.43
C GLU A 84 8.73 4.74 1.57
N ASN A 85 9.03 4.22 0.38
CA ASN A 85 9.77 4.95 -0.64
C ASN A 85 8.86 5.96 -1.37
N LEU A 86 9.25 7.23 -1.37
CA LEU A 86 8.47 8.32 -1.96
C LEU A 86 8.25 8.17 -3.48
N ASP A 87 9.21 7.62 -4.22
CA ASP A 87 9.05 7.40 -5.66
C ASP A 87 7.98 6.32 -5.94
N ASN A 88 7.98 5.25 -5.14
CA ASN A 88 6.94 4.22 -5.20
C ASN A 88 5.57 4.76 -4.75
N ALA A 89 5.51 5.51 -3.66
CA ALA A 89 4.27 6.18 -3.24
C ALA A 89 3.71 7.08 -4.35
N ASN A 90 4.58 7.81 -5.06
CA ASN A 90 4.19 8.65 -6.18
C ASN A 90 3.74 7.86 -7.42
N ASN A 91 4.13 6.58 -7.55
CA ASN A 91 3.69 5.70 -8.63
C ASN A 91 2.26 5.19 -8.44
N ILE A 92 1.67 5.30 -7.24
CA ILE A 92 0.27 4.90 -6.97
C ILE A 92 -0.70 5.55 -7.97
N GLU A 93 -0.46 6.82 -8.35
CA GLU A 93 -1.28 7.54 -9.34
C GLU A 93 -1.19 6.90 -10.73
N VAL A 94 0.02 6.69 -11.24
CA VAL A 94 0.26 6.17 -12.60
C VAL A 94 -0.10 4.69 -12.71
N LEU A 95 -0.01 3.95 -11.60
CA LEU A 95 -0.43 2.56 -11.51
C LEU A 95 -1.94 2.40 -11.24
N GLU A 96 -2.68 3.51 -11.13
CA GLU A 96 -4.14 3.55 -10.87
C GLU A 96 -4.56 2.85 -9.56
N LEU A 97 -3.69 2.87 -8.55
CA LEU A 97 -3.89 2.12 -7.30
C LEU A 97 -4.62 2.94 -6.21
N TRP A 98 -4.82 4.24 -6.39
CA TRP A 98 -5.57 5.06 -5.43
C TRP A 98 -7.02 4.61 -5.27
N LYS A 99 -7.70 4.39 -6.40
CA LYS A 99 -9.11 3.98 -6.39
C LYS A 99 -9.34 2.69 -5.59
N PRO A 100 -8.65 1.56 -5.86
CA PRO A 100 -8.83 0.36 -5.04
C PRO A 100 -8.43 0.57 -3.57
N LEU A 101 -7.36 1.32 -3.28
CA LEU A 101 -6.97 1.65 -1.90
C LEU A 101 -8.08 2.39 -1.13
N LEU A 102 -8.74 3.36 -1.78
CA LEU A 102 -9.83 4.12 -1.18
C LEU A 102 -11.11 3.30 -1.05
N GLU A 103 -11.40 2.40 -2.00
CA GLU A 103 -12.54 1.48 -1.91
C GLU A 103 -12.42 0.54 -0.70
N PHE A 104 -11.20 0.10 -0.34
CA PHE A 104 -10.97 -0.74 0.83
C PHE A 104 -11.29 -0.08 2.17
N LEU A 105 -11.40 1.26 2.24
CA LEU A 105 -11.89 1.94 3.44
C LEU A 105 -13.36 1.59 3.75
N GLY A 106 -14.11 1.09 2.78
CA GLY A 106 -15.50 0.63 2.95
C GLY A 106 -15.67 -0.89 3.04
N HIS A 107 -14.58 -1.66 3.19
CA HIS A 107 -14.63 -3.12 3.19
C HIS A 107 -15.34 -3.67 4.44
N GLU A 108 -15.96 -4.85 4.34
CA GLU A 108 -16.69 -5.48 5.46
C GLU A 108 -15.74 -5.89 6.61
N GLU A 109 -14.58 -6.44 6.26
CA GLU A 109 -13.55 -6.83 7.21
C GLU A 109 -12.76 -5.62 7.73
N LYS A 110 -12.70 -5.46 9.05
CA LYS A 110 -12.03 -4.31 9.69
C LYS A 110 -10.51 -4.30 9.46
N GLU A 111 -9.89 -5.46 9.33
CA GLU A 111 -8.45 -5.62 9.08
C GLU A 111 -8.07 -4.99 7.75
N ILE A 112 -8.92 -5.16 6.72
CA ILE A 112 -8.75 -4.56 5.40
C ILE A 112 -8.90 -3.03 5.48
N ARG A 113 -9.94 -2.54 6.18
CA ARG A 113 -10.13 -1.09 6.41
C ARG A 113 -8.94 -0.46 7.12
N LYS A 114 -8.45 -1.11 8.18
CA LYS A 114 -7.30 -0.67 8.98
C LYS A 114 -6.03 -0.56 8.14
N MET A 115 -5.73 -1.60 7.35
CA MET A 115 -4.53 -1.65 6.51
C MET A 115 -4.60 -0.67 5.35
N ALA A 116 -5.77 -0.48 4.73
CA ALA A 116 -5.97 0.55 3.72
C ALA A 116 -5.70 1.95 4.27
N ALA A 117 -6.27 2.29 5.43
CA ALA A 117 -6.00 3.57 6.09
C ALA A 117 -4.51 3.74 6.44
N TRP A 118 -3.84 2.68 6.90
CA TRP A 118 -2.40 2.71 7.13
C TRP A 118 -1.64 3.03 5.83
N CYS A 119 -1.82 2.24 4.77
CA CYS A 119 -1.11 2.43 3.50
C CYS A 119 -1.33 3.84 2.92
N ILE A 120 -2.57 4.35 2.97
CA ILE A 120 -2.87 5.72 2.54
C ILE A 120 -2.07 6.73 3.36
N GLY A 121 -2.05 6.59 4.69
CA GLY A 121 -1.28 7.45 5.57
C GLY A 121 0.22 7.44 5.27
N THR A 122 0.80 6.25 5.06
CA THR A 122 2.23 6.09 4.69
C THR A 122 2.52 6.79 3.37
N ALA A 123 1.71 6.56 2.33
CA ALA A 123 1.94 7.12 0.99
C ALA A 123 1.92 8.66 0.94
N VAL A 124 1.07 9.30 1.75
CA VAL A 124 0.86 10.75 1.73
C VAL A 124 1.69 11.50 2.78
N GLN A 125 2.31 10.80 3.74
CA GLN A 125 3.05 11.42 4.83
C GLN A 125 4.23 12.23 4.29
N ASN A 126 4.22 13.55 4.56
CA ASN A 126 5.23 14.50 4.09
C ASN A 126 5.49 14.41 2.57
N ASN A 127 4.46 14.04 1.79
CA ASN A 127 4.54 13.85 0.35
C ASN A 127 3.41 14.59 -0.37
N GLU A 128 3.66 15.85 -0.72
CA GLU A 128 2.67 16.73 -1.36
C GLU A 128 2.13 16.18 -2.69
N LYS A 129 2.96 15.45 -3.46
CA LYS A 129 2.52 14.85 -4.72
C LYS A 129 1.47 13.76 -4.48
N SER A 130 1.72 12.86 -3.54
CA SER A 130 0.73 11.84 -3.13
C SER A 130 -0.48 12.46 -2.44
N GLN A 131 -0.32 13.48 -1.59
CA GLN A 131 -1.44 14.22 -0.97
C GLN A 131 -2.37 14.79 -2.05
N LYS A 132 -1.81 15.48 -3.05
CA LYS A 132 -2.57 16.04 -4.18
C LYS A 132 -3.28 14.95 -4.99
N SER A 133 -2.59 13.86 -5.29
CA SER A 133 -3.18 12.77 -6.08
C SER A 133 -4.33 12.09 -5.33
N MET A 134 -4.13 11.75 -4.06
CA MET A 134 -5.16 11.16 -3.20
C MET A 134 -6.36 12.11 -2.98
N LEU A 135 -6.12 13.42 -2.86
CA LEU A 135 -7.19 14.41 -2.74
C LEU A 135 -8.08 14.46 -3.99
N LYS A 136 -7.49 14.39 -5.20
CA LYS A 136 -8.25 14.37 -6.48
C LYS A 136 -9.20 13.18 -6.56
N GLU A 137 -8.80 12.04 -6.01
CA GLU A 137 -9.61 10.82 -5.94
C GLU A 137 -10.65 10.85 -4.79
N GLY A 138 -10.74 11.96 -4.05
CA GLY A 138 -11.74 12.16 -3.00
C GLY A 138 -11.41 11.46 -1.68
N GLY A 139 -10.13 11.12 -1.43
CA GLY A 139 -9.76 10.35 -0.25
C GLY A 139 -9.87 11.13 1.08
N VAL A 140 -9.65 12.44 1.09
CA VAL A 140 -9.79 13.26 2.32
C VAL A 140 -11.22 13.19 2.90
N PRO A 141 -12.29 13.42 2.12
CA PRO A 141 -13.65 13.23 2.62
C PRO A 141 -13.96 11.83 3.15
N LEU A 142 -13.39 10.76 2.56
CA LEU A 142 -13.56 9.39 3.03
C LEU A 142 -12.87 9.18 4.39
N LEU A 143 -11.63 9.66 4.54
CA LEU A 143 -10.90 9.58 5.80
C LEU A 143 -11.63 10.34 6.92
N VAL A 144 -12.17 11.54 6.64
CA VAL A 144 -12.96 12.29 7.62
C VAL A 144 -14.19 11.50 8.07
N LYS A 145 -14.96 10.92 7.14
CA LYS A 145 -16.13 10.09 7.47
C LYS A 145 -15.74 8.92 8.37
N MET A 146 -14.64 8.23 8.06
CA MET A 146 -14.15 7.12 8.88
C MET A 146 -13.69 7.57 10.27
N CYS A 147 -13.00 8.72 10.37
CA CYS A 147 -12.55 9.28 11.65
C CYS A 147 -13.71 9.54 12.62
N VAL A 148 -14.87 9.97 12.11
CA VAL A 148 -16.03 10.37 12.93
C VAL A 148 -17.13 9.30 13.00
N ASN A 149 -16.94 8.14 12.37
CA ASN A 149 -17.90 7.05 12.42
C ASN A 149 -17.87 6.35 13.78
N GLU A 150 -18.89 6.57 14.61
CA GLU A 150 -18.99 5.98 15.94
C GLU A 150 -19.14 4.45 15.94
N LYS A 151 -19.53 3.85 14.80
CA LYS A 151 -19.64 2.39 14.64
C LYS A 151 -18.34 1.72 14.20
N GLU A 152 -17.34 2.51 13.83
CA GLU A 152 -16.04 2.02 13.38
C GLU A 152 -15.16 1.65 14.58
N GLU A 153 -14.44 0.54 14.46
CA GLU A 153 -13.60 0.00 15.50
C GLU A 153 -12.45 0.95 15.84
N LYS A 154 -12.11 1.00 17.13
CA LYS A 154 -11.10 1.91 17.69
C LYS A 154 -9.75 1.86 16.96
N ASP A 155 -9.25 0.68 16.62
CA ASP A 155 -7.97 0.54 15.94
C ASP A 155 -8.01 1.01 14.48
N VAL A 156 -9.12 0.79 13.78
CA VAL A 156 -9.38 1.34 12.44
C VAL A 156 -9.45 2.87 12.48
N ARG A 157 -10.27 3.44 13.38
CA ARG A 157 -10.37 4.91 13.55
C ARG A 157 -9.03 5.55 13.86
N ARG A 158 -8.19 4.92 14.69
CA ARG A 158 -6.83 5.42 14.97
C ARG A 158 -5.95 5.47 13.72
N LYS A 159 -6.04 4.48 12.83
CA LYS A 159 -5.32 4.50 11.55
C LYS A 159 -5.91 5.53 10.58
N ALA A 160 -7.23 5.72 10.56
CA ALA A 160 -7.88 6.78 9.79
C ALA A 160 -7.41 8.17 10.24
N VAL A 161 -7.33 8.43 11.56
CA VAL A 161 -6.84 9.71 12.10
C VAL A 161 -5.36 9.92 11.77
N TYR A 162 -4.53 8.87 11.81
CA TYR A 162 -3.15 8.93 11.35
C TYR A 162 -3.05 9.30 9.86
N ALA A 163 -3.86 8.67 9.02
CA ALA A 163 -3.90 8.94 7.58
C ALA A 163 -4.37 10.36 7.28
N LEU A 164 -5.45 10.80 7.95
CA LEU A 164 -5.96 12.17 7.81
C LEU A 164 -4.93 13.20 8.25
N SER A 165 -4.27 12.99 9.39
CA SER A 165 -3.19 13.86 9.86
C SER A 165 -2.06 13.96 8.83
N SER A 166 -1.67 12.84 8.21
CA SER A 166 -0.64 12.81 7.18
C SER A 166 -1.10 13.48 5.88
N ALA A 167 -2.40 13.42 5.58
CA ALA A 167 -2.99 14.01 4.39
C ALA A 167 -3.15 15.53 4.44
N ILE A 168 -3.30 16.14 5.61
CA ILE A 168 -3.69 17.56 5.73
C ILE A 168 -2.57 18.48 6.24
N ARG A 169 -1.58 17.95 6.96
CA ARG A 169 -0.49 18.79 7.52
C ARG A 169 0.42 19.28 6.41
N ASN A 170 0.79 20.55 6.48
CA ASN A 170 1.55 21.27 5.46
C ASN A 170 0.92 21.21 4.05
N PHE A 171 -0.39 20.94 3.96
CA PHE A 171 -1.13 20.86 2.70
C PHE A 171 -2.51 21.50 2.81
N GLN A 172 -2.59 22.78 2.46
CA GLN A 172 -3.79 23.60 2.68
C GLN A 172 -5.03 23.08 1.93
N GLU A 173 -4.89 22.60 0.69
CA GLU A 173 -6.02 22.06 -0.07
C GLU A 173 -6.65 20.84 0.63
N GLY A 174 -5.82 19.99 1.25
CA GLY A 174 -6.27 18.86 2.06
C GLY A 174 -6.95 19.31 3.35
N MET A 175 -6.40 20.30 4.05
CA MET A 175 -6.99 20.87 5.26
C MET A 175 -8.35 21.53 4.98
N ASP A 176 -8.46 22.29 3.90
CA ASP A 176 -9.71 22.92 3.46
C ASP A 176 -10.77 21.86 3.15
N ALA A 177 -10.41 20.81 2.40
CA ALA A 177 -11.31 19.70 2.11
C ALA A 177 -11.76 18.96 3.39
N ALA A 178 -10.86 18.78 4.36
CA ALA A 178 -11.17 18.13 5.63
C ALA A 178 -12.13 18.96 6.48
N THR A 179 -11.87 20.25 6.66
CA THR A 179 -12.72 21.17 7.44
C THR A 179 -14.08 21.38 6.79
N GLU A 180 -14.15 21.46 5.46
CA GLU A 180 -15.42 21.47 4.73
C GLU A 180 -16.23 20.19 4.99
N GLN A 181 -15.58 19.02 4.91
CA GLN A 181 -16.26 17.75 5.15
C GLN A 181 -16.72 17.60 6.62
N LEU A 182 -15.94 18.07 7.58
CA LEU A 182 -16.33 18.13 8.99
C LEU A 182 -17.58 19.01 9.18
N GLY A 183 -17.61 20.18 8.54
CA GLY A 183 -18.78 21.05 8.50
C GLY A 183 -20.05 20.36 7.97
N LYS A 184 -19.93 19.63 6.86
CA LYS A 184 -21.03 18.83 6.28
C LYS A 184 -21.56 17.76 7.23
N LEU A 185 -20.72 17.29 8.16
CA LEU A 185 -21.08 16.30 9.18
C LEU A 185 -21.52 16.94 10.51
N GLY A 186 -21.79 18.26 10.52
CA GLY A 186 -22.29 18.98 11.69
C GLY A 186 -21.21 19.34 12.72
N ARG A 187 -19.92 19.24 12.36
CA ARG A 187 -18.78 19.62 13.19
C ARG A 187 -18.27 21.01 12.81
N SER A 188 -17.21 21.48 13.47
CA SER A 188 -16.59 22.77 13.12
C SER A 188 -16.14 22.78 11.66
N SER A 189 -16.40 23.91 10.98
CA SER A 189 -15.93 24.23 9.62
C SER A 189 -14.97 25.41 9.62
N GLU A 190 -14.40 25.71 10.80
CA GLU A 190 -13.40 26.76 10.94
C GLU A 190 -12.18 26.45 10.06
N LYS A 191 -11.72 27.47 9.33
CA LYS A 191 -10.54 27.34 8.51
C LYS A 191 -9.30 27.24 9.39
N ILE A 192 -8.45 26.26 9.08
CA ILE A 192 -7.20 26.02 9.78
C ILE A 192 -6.07 26.21 8.77
N ASP A 193 -5.03 26.95 9.18
CA ASP A 193 -3.78 27.00 8.42
C ASP A 193 -3.06 25.65 8.58
N ALA A 194 -2.85 24.95 7.47
CA ALA A 194 -2.20 23.64 7.46
C ALA A 194 -0.73 23.68 7.92
N ALA A 195 -0.09 24.86 7.94
CA ALA A 195 1.25 25.07 8.47
C ALA A 195 1.26 25.43 9.97
N ASP A 196 0.11 25.79 10.55
CA ASP A 196 -0.04 25.98 11.99
C ASP A 196 -0.18 24.61 12.67
N MET A 197 0.95 24.11 13.16
CA MET A 197 1.03 22.79 13.79
C MET A 197 0.25 22.70 15.09
N ASP A 198 0.10 23.80 15.84
CA ASP A 198 -0.69 23.83 17.07
C ASP A 198 -2.18 23.68 16.72
N ALA A 199 -2.66 24.42 15.72
CA ALA A 199 -4.05 24.31 15.25
C ALA A 199 -4.34 22.91 14.66
N CYS A 200 -3.39 22.35 13.89
CA CYS A 200 -3.48 20.97 13.40
C CYS A 200 -3.55 19.95 14.55
N ASP A 201 -2.76 20.16 15.61
CA ASP A 201 -2.73 19.29 16.79
C ASP A 201 -4.04 19.34 17.57
N VAL A 202 -4.70 20.49 17.68
CA VAL A 202 -6.04 20.59 18.27
C VAL A 202 -7.04 19.74 17.50
N LEU A 203 -7.11 19.89 16.17
CA LEU A 203 -8.04 19.13 15.33
C LEU A 203 -7.78 17.62 15.42
N ILE A 204 -6.54 17.21 15.15
CA ILE A 204 -6.16 15.79 15.11
C ILE A 204 -6.19 15.16 16.51
N GLY A 205 -5.85 15.92 17.55
CA GLY A 205 -5.94 15.52 18.94
C GLY A 205 -7.38 15.19 19.35
N GLY A 206 -8.33 16.07 19.04
CA GLY A 206 -9.75 15.82 19.32
C GLY A 206 -10.27 14.56 18.63
N LEU A 207 -9.97 14.38 17.33
CA LEU A 207 -10.35 13.15 16.61
C LEU A 207 -9.70 11.89 17.21
N ARG A 208 -8.46 11.98 17.70
CA ARG A 208 -7.75 10.87 18.33
C ARG A 208 -8.37 10.50 19.69
N GLU A 209 -8.77 11.49 20.49
CA GLU A 209 -9.46 11.28 21.76
C GLU A 209 -10.82 10.63 21.55
N GLU A 210 -11.60 11.10 20.58
CA GLU A 210 -12.86 10.47 20.20
C GLU A 210 -12.69 9.02 19.72
N ALA A 211 -11.64 8.75 18.94
CA ALA A 211 -11.30 7.38 18.52
C ALA A 211 -10.90 6.51 19.73
N ALA A 212 -10.21 7.08 20.72
CA ALA A 212 -9.81 6.35 21.92
C ALA A 212 -11.00 5.98 22.82
N ASN A 213 -12.08 6.78 22.77
CA ASN A 213 -13.31 6.60 23.54
C ASN A 213 -14.40 5.80 22.80
N ALA A 214 -14.14 5.36 21.56
CA ALA A 214 -15.02 4.46 20.84
C ALA A 214 -15.18 3.13 21.60
N ALA A 215 -16.42 2.62 21.65
CA ALA A 215 -16.78 1.36 22.30
C ALA A 215 -16.28 0.13 21.54
#